data_AF-A0AAW0Z416-F1
#
_entry.id   AF-A0AAW0Z416-F1
#
_cell.length_a   1.000
_cell.length_b   1.000
_cell.length_c   1.000
_cell.angle_alpha   90.00
_cell.angle_beta   90.00
_cell.angle_gamma   90.00
#
_symmetry.space_group_name_H-M   'P 1'
#
loop_
_entity.id
_entity.type
_entity.pdbx_description
1 polymer ?
#
loop_
_entity_poly.entity_id
_entity_poly.type
_entity_poly.pdbx_seq_one_letter_code
_entity_poly.pdbx_strand_id
1 'polypeptide(L)'
;MEVDREENAMNAGPSTAPATGVTGGTSDEGRPEGMSKSAVKRAAKQARMEALKPMKRAAEKERRKIRTAQLAKGYAEGTLSEAEREIVERRKRLEKQRKVAKRKAEHGEEGNGWGGGVVVDLGFDDLMNEQEISSMSQQLGYLYSTNRTAKLPIRTILHTTFSPTASPRLWEKMVNANWARWNRCYWWNEGLADLKSALESAALLHKHPASEVEEQKKEGLEGQLTGTRLPSGLEAGKHKLVYLSADAEEELSTLSEDEVYIIGGIVDRNRYKNLCQDKAEKLAIRTARLPIGTYLANLPTRKVLTVNQVFEILLQYLNLQDWAAAFEAVIPQRKFMTSGRKTRRKQGGEEDEDGEGEEGPATEGPEAEAVDVVDGENAETTNES
;
A
#
# COMPACT_ATOMS: atom_id res chain seq x y z
N MET A 1 22.91 30.93 -33.32
CA MET A 1 24.07 30.03 -33.36
C MET A 1 25.21 30.69 -32.59
N GLU A 2 24.98 30.99 -31.30
CA GLU A 2 25.95 31.58 -30.36
C GLU A 2 25.41 31.57 -28.93
N VAL A 3 24.67 30.51 -28.54
CA VAL A 3 24.11 30.36 -27.18
C VAL A 3 24.42 28.97 -26.57
N ASP A 4 25.01 28.05 -27.35
CA ASP A 4 25.29 26.66 -26.92
C ASP A 4 26.72 26.45 -26.37
N ARG A 5 27.36 27.50 -25.84
CA ARG A 5 28.74 27.39 -25.26
C ARG A 5 28.83 27.60 -23.75
N GLU A 6 27.78 28.05 -23.08
CA GLU A 6 27.76 28.16 -21.60
C GLU A 6 27.07 26.97 -20.91
N GLU A 7 26.39 26.08 -21.64
CA GLU A 7 25.71 24.90 -21.08
C GLU A 7 26.64 23.75 -20.70
N ASN A 8 27.94 23.80 -21.04
CA ASN A 8 28.87 22.68 -20.79
C ASN A 8 29.87 22.91 -19.64
N ALA A 9 29.70 23.96 -18.83
CA ALA A 9 30.63 24.32 -17.76
C ALA A 9 30.17 23.95 -16.33
N MET A 10 28.95 23.45 -16.15
CA MET A 10 28.39 23.17 -14.80
C MET A 10 28.17 21.69 -14.48
N ASN A 11 28.55 20.76 -15.37
CA ASN A 11 28.40 19.32 -15.16
C ASN A 11 29.73 18.56 -15.00
N ALA A 12 30.81 19.26 -14.65
CA ALA A 12 32.07 18.64 -14.28
C ALA A 12 31.98 18.10 -12.85
N GLY A 13 31.59 16.83 -12.70
CA GLY A 13 31.83 16.08 -11.47
C GLY A 13 33.34 16.10 -11.14
N PRO A 14 33.74 16.07 -9.85
CA PRO A 14 35.15 16.13 -9.50
C PRO A 14 35.91 14.95 -10.11
N SER A 15 36.89 15.32 -10.94
CA SER A 15 37.89 14.45 -11.56
C SER A 15 38.60 13.59 -10.51
N THR A 16 38.64 12.29 -10.73
CA THR A 16 39.45 11.33 -9.95
C THR A 16 40.93 11.52 -10.30
N ALA A 17 41.64 12.32 -9.52
CA ALA A 17 43.10 12.28 -9.48
C ALA A 17 43.56 11.04 -8.70
N PRO A 18 44.66 10.37 -9.10
CA PRO A 18 45.17 9.21 -8.39
C PRO A 18 45.78 9.67 -7.06
N ALA A 19 45.32 9.07 -5.95
CA ALA A 19 45.82 9.34 -4.62
C ALA A 19 47.24 8.77 -4.48
N THR A 20 48.21 9.67 -4.27
CA THR A 20 49.53 9.33 -3.75
C THR A 20 49.41 8.79 -2.33
N GLY A 21 49.97 7.61 -2.10
CA GLY A 21 49.95 6.93 -0.81
C GLY A 21 50.59 7.77 0.30
N VAL A 22 49.86 7.89 1.42
CA VAL A 22 50.41 8.28 2.71
C VAL A 22 49.93 7.24 3.72
N THR A 23 50.89 6.46 4.20
CA THR A 23 50.79 5.61 5.38
C THR A 23 50.69 6.49 6.62
N GLY A 24 49.62 6.35 7.40
CA GLY A 24 49.47 7.02 8.68
C GLY A 24 48.23 6.51 9.40
N GLY A 25 48.43 5.59 10.35
CA GLY A 25 47.36 5.13 11.24
C GLY A 25 47.03 6.19 12.28
N THR A 26 45.74 6.40 12.54
CA THR A 26 45.24 7.05 13.76
C THR A 26 43.84 6.54 14.14
N SER A 27 43.78 5.99 15.35
CA SER A 27 42.73 6.09 16.38
C SER A 27 41.25 5.87 16.03
N ASP A 28 40.70 4.79 16.60
CA ASP A 28 39.28 4.44 16.79
C ASP A 28 38.62 5.31 17.89
N GLU A 29 38.73 6.64 17.81
CA GLU A 29 38.07 7.56 18.75
C GLU A 29 36.88 8.26 18.05
N GLY A 30 35.66 7.93 18.51
CA GLY A 30 34.40 8.51 18.02
C GLY A 30 33.40 7.50 17.47
N ARG A 31 33.68 6.20 17.55
CA ARG A 31 32.75 5.14 17.14
C ARG A 31 31.72 4.90 18.26
N PRO A 32 30.40 5.00 17.98
CA PRO A 32 29.38 4.56 18.92
C PRO A 32 29.54 3.06 19.20
N GLU A 33 29.60 2.67 20.47
CA GLU A 33 29.82 1.28 20.89
C GLU A 33 28.77 0.35 20.27
N GLY A 34 29.22 -0.78 19.70
CA GLY A 34 28.38 -1.86 19.17
C GLY A 34 28.01 -1.80 17.68
N MET A 35 28.23 -0.69 16.96
CA MET A 35 27.91 -0.63 15.52
C MET A 35 29.10 -1.01 14.63
N SER A 36 28.85 -1.84 13.60
CA SER A 36 29.85 -2.17 12.58
C SER A 36 30.13 -0.95 11.67
N LYS A 37 31.31 -0.89 11.05
CA LYS A 37 31.68 0.19 10.10
C LYS A 37 30.67 0.33 8.96
N SER A 38 30.01 -0.76 8.55
CA SER A 38 28.97 -0.74 7.52
C SER A 38 27.64 -0.18 8.04
N ALA A 39 27.26 -0.45 9.29
CA ALA A 39 26.06 0.09 9.92
C ALA A 39 26.15 1.61 10.08
N VAL A 40 27.29 2.14 10.55
CA VAL A 40 27.53 3.59 10.68
C VAL A 40 27.48 4.28 9.31
N LYS A 41 28.09 3.68 8.28
CA LYS A 41 28.06 4.21 6.91
C LYS A 41 26.65 4.21 6.31
N ARG A 42 25.83 3.18 6.58
CA ARG A 42 24.42 3.13 6.19
C ARG A 42 23.60 4.22 6.89
N ALA A 43 23.77 4.39 8.21
CA ALA A 43 23.09 5.41 8.99
C ALA A 43 23.44 6.84 8.51
N ALA A 44 24.73 7.12 8.28
CA ALA A 44 25.17 8.42 7.75
C ALA A 44 24.62 8.70 6.34
N LYS A 45 24.60 7.68 5.45
CA LYS A 45 23.99 7.80 4.12
C LYS A 45 22.48 8.06 4.24
N GLN A 46 21.79 7.37 5.14
CA GLN A 46 20.37 7.55 5.39
C GLN A 46 20.07 8.97 5.89
N ALA A 47 20.81 9.46 6.89
CA ALA A 47 20.66 10.81 7.42
C ALA A 47 20.88 11.89 6.34
N ARG A 48 21.92 11.74 5.50
CA ARG A 48 22.17 12.64 4.36
C ARG A 48 21.03 12.62 3.35
N MET A 49 20.51 11.43 3.03
CA MET A 49 19.38 11.29 2.12
C MET A 49 18.10 11.89 2.71
N GLU A 50 17.85 11.70 4.01
CA GLU A 50 16.72 12.30 4.73
C GLU A 50 16.80 13.82 4.76
N ALA A 51 17.98 14.40 4.99
CA ALA A 51 18.19 15.85 4.92
C ALA A 51 17.96 16.42 3.51
N LEU A 52 18.35 15.68 2.46
CA LEU A 52 18.20 16.14 1.07
C LEU A 52 16.81 15.88 0.48
N LYS A 53 16.06 14.91 0.99
CA LYS A 53 14.72 14.54 0.49
C LYS A 53 13.75 15.73 0.43
N PRO A 54 13.61 16.58 1.47
CA PRO A 54 12.74 17.75 1.42
C PRO A 54 13.12 18.74 0.31
N MET A 55 14.42 19.03 0.16
CA MET A 55 14.92 19.97 -0.84
C MET A 55 14.70 19.45 -2.27
N LYS A 56 14.98 18.16 -2.52
CA LYS A 56 14.72 17.53 -3.82
C LYS A 56 13.23 17.52 -4.17
N ARG A 57 12.37 17.14 -3.20
CA ARG A 57 10.91 17.16 -3.36
C ARG A 57 10.38 18.58 -3.63
N ALA A 58 10.95 19.60 -2.98
CA ALA A 58 10.58 21.00 -3.20
C ALA A 58 10.95 21.47 -4.61
N ALA A 59 12.19 21.21 -5.05
CA ALA A 59 12.66 21.60 -6.39
C ALA A 59 11.86 20.89 -7.51
N GLU A 60 11.56 19.61 -7.34
CA GLU A 60 10.73 18.86 -8.29
C GLU A 60 9.29 19.39 -8.35
N LYS A 61 8.69 19.70 -7.18
CA LYS A 61 7.36 20.31 -7.09
C LYS A 61 7.31 21.65 -7.81
N GLU A 62 8.35 22.48 -7.67
CA GLU A 62 8.43 23.78 -8.35
C GLU A 62 8.57 23.62 -9.87
N ARG A 63 9.45 22.74 -10.34
CA ARG A 63 9.57 22.42 -11.78
C ARG A 63 8.24 21.95 -12.37
N ARG A 64 7.52 21.08 -11.67
CA ARG A 64 6.21 20.57 -12.10
C ARG A 64 5.15 21.68 -12.14
N LYS A 65 5.19 22.61 -11.19
CA LYS A 65 4.30 23.78 -11.13
C LYS A 65 4.56 24.72 -12.30
N ILE A 66 5.81 25.05 -12.58
CA ILE A 66 6.23 25.88 -13.72
C ILE A 66 5.77 25.24 -15.03
N ARG A 67 6.10 23.96 -15.26
CA ARG A 67 5.69 23.25 -16.49
C ARG A 67 4.17 23.18 -16.65
N THR A 68 3.43 22.93 -15.57
CA THR A 68 1.95 22.91 -15.61
C THR A 68 1.38 24.29 -15.93
N ALA A 69 1.97 25.37 -15.39
CA ALA A 69 1.54 26.74 -15.67
C ALA A 69 1.86 27.15 -17.11
N GLN A 70 3.04 26.79 -17.64
CA GLN A 70 3.41 27.02 -19.03
C GLN A 70 2.44 26.32 -20.00
N LEU A 71 2.15 25.03 -19.77
CA LEU A 71 1.18 24.28 -20.58
C LEU A 71 -0.23 24.88 -20.48
N ALA A 72 -0.67 25.32 -19.30
CA ALA A 72 -1.97 25.96 -19.14
C ALA A 72 -2.07 27.30 -19.88
N LYS A 73 -1.00 28.12 -19.82
CA LYS A 73 -0.91 29.39 -20.53
C LYS A 73 -0.92 29.17 -22.04
N GLY A 74 -0.07 28.26 -22.55
CA GLY A 74 -0.03 27.95 -23.98
C GLY A 74 -1.36 27.39 -24.51
N TYR A 75 -2.09 26.60 -23.71
CA TYR A 75 -3.41 26.09 -24.07
C TYR A 75 -4.44 27.23 -24.22
N ALA A 76 -4.40 28.21 -23.31
CA ALA A 76 -5.30 29.37 -23.36
C ALA A 76 -4.98 30.31 -24.53
N GLU A 77 -3.70 30.47 -24.87
CA GLU A 77 -3.22 31.32 -25.96
C GLU A 77 -3.26 30.63 -27.32
N GLY A 78 -3.56 29.32 -27.38
CA GLY A 78 -3.57 28.54 -28.62
C GLY A 78 -2.17 28.33 -29.22
N THR A 79 -1.11 28.44 -28.43
CA THR A 79 0.29 28.37 -28.90
C THR A 79 0.93 26.99 -28.74
N LEU A 80 0.23 26.03 -28.12
CA LEU A 80 0.69 24.66 -27.97
C LEU A 80 0.69 23.88 -29.28
N SER A 81 1.65 22.97 -29.43
CA SER A 81 1.64 21.92 -30.45
C SER A 81 0.46 20.96 -30.26
N GLU A 82 0.09 20.20 -31.30
CA GLU A 82 -1.02 19.24 -31.23
C GLU A 82 -0.81 18.18 -30.14
N ALA A 83 0.39 17.62 -30.02
CA ALA A 83 0.74 16.65 -28.98
C ALA A 83 0.60 17.26 -27.56
N GLU A 84 1.05 18.50 -27.34
CA GLU A 84 0.91 19.15 -26.04
C GLU A 84 -0.53 19.51 -25.70
N ARG A 85 -1.34 19.87 -26.70
CA ARG A 85 -2.79 20.10 -26.51
C ARG A 85 -3.49 18.82 -26.09
N GLU A 86 -3.21 17.69 -26.75
CA GLU A 86 -3.79 16.40 -26.43
C GLU A 86 -3.47 15.98 -24.98
N ILE A 87 -2.23 16.19 -24.53
CA ILE A 87 -1.82 15.94 -23.13
C ILE A 87 -2.68 16.76 -22.15
N VAL A 88 -2.89 18.05 -22.42
CA VAL A 88 -3.69 18.94 -21.57
C VAL A 88 -5.16 18.53 -21.57
N GLU A 89 -5.71 18.17 -22.72
CA GLU A 89 -7.12 17.75 -22.86
C GLU A 89 -7.40 16.41 -22.20
N ARG A 90 -6.52 15.42 -22.40
CA ARG A 90 -6.57 14.14 -21.69
C ARG A 90 -6.52 14.36 -20.19
N ARG A 91 -5.64 15.24 -19.70
CA ARG A 91 -5.55 15.58 -18.27
C ARG A 91 -6.83 16.22 -17.75
N LYS A 92 -7.43 17.17 -18.49
CA LYS A 92 -8.72 17.78 -18.15
C LYS A 92 -9.86 16.75 -18.13
N ARG A 93 -9.91 15.83 -19.10
CA ARG A 93 -10.91 14.75 -19.16
C ARG A 93 -10.81 13.83 -17.95
N LEU A 94 -9.59 13.38 -17.62
CA LEU A 94 -9.33 12.55 -16.44
C LEU A 94 -9.66 13.30 -15.14
N GLU A 95 -9.33 14.60 -15.04
CA GLU A 95 -9.67 15.41 -13.86
C GLU A 95 -11.18 15.57 -13.70
N LYS A 96 -11.92 15.81 -14.79
CA LYS A 96 -13.39 15.88 -14.78
C LYS A 96 -13.99 14.54 -14.35
N GLN A 97 -13.52 13.42 -14.90
CA GLN A 97 -13.94 12.07 -14.48
C GLN A 97 -13.64 11.83 -12.99
N ARG A 98 -12.45 12.21 -12.51
CA ARG A 98 -12.09 12.11 -11.09
C ARG A 98 -12.97 12.97 -10.19
N LYS A 99 -13.32 14.19 -10.60
CA LYS A 99 -14.24 15.07 -9.84
C LYS A 99 -15.65 14.50 -9.77
N VAL A 100 -16.15 13.95 -10.87
CA VAL A 100 -17.45 13.27 -10.92
C VAL A 100 -17.45 12.03 -10.03
N ALA A 101 -16.43 11.17 -10.15
CA ALA A 101 -16.27 9.98 -9.31
C ALA A 101 -16.10 10.34 -7.83
N LYS A 102 -15.33 11.38 -7.51
CA LYS A 102 -15.16 11.90 -6.14
C LYS A 102 -16.48 12.42 -5.58
N ARG A 103 -17.25 13.20 -6.34
CA ARG A 103 -18.58 13.67 -5.91
C ARG A 103 -19.56 12.52 -5.67
N LYS A 104 -19.59 11.52 -6.56
CA LYS A 104 -20.39 10.30 -6.37
C LYS A 104 -19.95 9.51 -5.12
N ALA A 105 -18.64 9.40 -4.90
CA ALA A 105 -18.10 8.72 -3.73
C ALA A 105 -18.31 9.51 -2.42
N GLU A 106 -18.31 10.84 -2.45
CA GLU A 106 -18.53 11.70 -1.28
C GLU A 106 -20.01 11.84 -0.93
N HIS A 107 -20.89 11.92 -1.93
CA HIS A 107 -22.34 12.08 -1.70
C HIS A 107 -23.06 10.74 -1.48
N GLY A 108 -22.37 9.61 -1.67
CA GLY A 108 -22.94 8.28 -1.47
C GLY A 108 -24.18 8.08 -2.32
N GLU A 109 -24.07 7.43 -3.48
CA GLU A 109 -25.24 6.68 -3.95
C GLU A 109 -25.47 5.56 -2.91
N GLU A 110 -26.28 5.87 -1.88
CA GLU A 110 -26.84 4.92 -0.94
C GLU A 110 -27.51 3.83 -1.80
N GLY A 111 -26.86 2.68 -1.92
CA GLY A 111 -27.34 1.57 -2.74
C GLY A 111 -26.32 0.91 -3.66
N ASN A 112 -25.16 1.52 -3.94
CA ASN A 112 -24.12 0.86 -4.77
C ASN A 112 -22.93 0.36 -3.92
N GLY A 113 -22.70 -0.95 -3.92
CA GLY A 113 -21.63 -1.62 -3.20
C GLY A 113 -22.04 -2.96 -2.62
N TRP A 114 -21.07 -3.80 -2.29
CA TRP A 114 -21.29 -5.11 -1.68
C TRP A 114 -21.65 -4.98 -0.19
N GLY A 115 -22.65 -5.74 0.25
CA GLY A 115 -23.30 -5.62 1.56
C GLY A 115 -22.53 -6.21 2.74
N GLY A 116 -21.57 -7.11 2.50
CA GLY A 116 -20.73 -7.64 3.57
C GLY A 116 -19.65 -6.67 4.04
N GLY A 117 -18.92 -7.08 5.08
CA GLY A 117 -17.91 -6.26 5.74
C GLY A 117 -16.49 -6.78 5.57
N VAL A 118 -15.52 -5.87 5.71
CA VAL A 118 -14.13 -6.22 5.98
C VAL A 118 -13.67 -5.56 7.26
N VAL A 119 -12.90 -6.28 8.06
CA VAL A 119 -12.21 -5.76 9.24
C VAL A 119 -10.71 -5.79 9.00
N VAL A 120 -10.01 -4.71 9.35
CA VAL A 120 -8.55 -4.70 9.49
C VAL A 120 -8.21 -4.68 10.96
N ASP A 121 -7.65 -5.78 11.45
CA ASP A 121 -7.28 -5.96 12.86
C ASP A 121 -5.92 -5.30 13.12
N LEU A 122 -5.92 -4.09 13.70
CA LEU A 122 -4.70 -3.30 13.92
C LEU A 122 -4.03 -3.56 15.28
N GLY A 123 -4.44 -4.61 16.00
CA GLY A 123 -3.93 -4.95 17.32
C GLY A 123 -2.54 -5.60 17.35
N PHE A 124 -1.64 -5.20 16.44
CA PHE A 124 -0.30 -5.77 16.28
C PHE A 124 0.79 -4.70 16.23
N ASP A 125 0.50 -3.48 16.71
CA ASP A 125 1.46 -2.37 16.72
C ASP A 125 2.80 -2.83 17.32
N ASP A 126 2.79 -3.36 18.55
CA ASP A 126 3.95 -3.85 19.32
C ASP A 126 4.79 -4.94 18.62
N LEU A 127 4.22 -5.61 17.62
CA LEU A 127 4.90 -6.67 16.87
C LEU A 127 5.58 -6.17 15.59
N MET A 128 5.46 -4.87 15.27
CA MET A 128 6.08 -4.25 14.10
C MET A 128 7.19 -3.27 14.48
N ASN A 129 8.23 -3.18 13.65
CA ASN A 129 9.21 -2.10 13.74
C ASN A 129 8.71 -0.80 13.06
N GLU A 130 9.42 0.31 13.23
CA GLU A 130 9.03 1.63 12.65
C GLU A 130 8.81 1.62 11.13
N GLN A 131 9.62 0.85 10.38
CA GLN A 131 9.49 0.76 8.93
C GLN A 131 8.22 -0.02 8.54
N GLU A 132 7.89 -1.04 9.33
CA GLU A 132 6.70 -1.86 9.15
C GLU A 132 5.43 -1.09 9.55
N ILE A 133 5.47 -0.30 10.63
CA ILE A 133 4.39 0.64 10.98
C ILE A 133 4.17 1.65 9.84
N SER A 134 5.24 2.21 9.27
CA SER A 134 5.13 3.10 8.11
C SER A 134 4.53 2.39 6.90
N SER A 135 4.91 1.13 6.67
CA SER A 135 4.36 0.30 5.59
C SER A 135 2.88 -0.01 5.82
N MET A 136 2.47 -0.28 7.06
CA MET A 136 1.07 -0.53 7.42
C MET A 136 0.21 0.71 7.15
N SER A 137 0.65 1.89 7.59
CA SER A 137 -0.04 3.16 7.28
C SER A 137 -0.23 3.38 5.77
N GLN A 138 0.78 3.09 4.96
CA GLN A 138 0.68 3.19 3.49
C GLN A 138 -0.31 2.16 2.91
N GLN A 139 -0.30 0.93 3.42
CA GLN A 139 -1.23 -0.12 2.97
C GLN A 139 -2.69 0.24 3.30
N LEU A 140 -2.97 0.88 4.45
CA LEU A 140 -4.31 1.41 4.76
C LEU A 140 -4.75 2.50 3.78
N GLY A 141 -3.84 3.43 3.45
CA GLY A 141 -4.11 4.46 2.44
C GLY A 141 -4.40 3.89 1.05
N TYR A 142 -3.69 2.83 0.66
CA TYR A 142 -3.93 2.11 -0.60
C TYR A 142 -5.29 1.42 -0.56
N LEU A 143 -5.59 0.66 0.49
CA LEU A 143 -6.86 -0.02 0.70
C LEU A 143 -8.05 0.92 0.53
N TYR A 144 -8.03 2.07 1.21
CA TYR A 144 -9.08 3.09 1.08
C TYR A 144 -9.19 3.64 -0.35
N SER A 145 -8.06 3.94 -0.98
CA SER A 145 -8.04 4.49 -2.34
C SER A 145 -8.58 3.50 -3.37
N THR A 146 -8.22 2.22 -3.25
CA THR A 146 -8.69 1.14 -4.13
C THR A 146 -10.17 0.90 -3.94
N ASN A 147 -10.68 0.83 -2.70
CA ASN A 147 -12.13 0.68 -2.46
C ASN A 147 -12.93 1.85 -3.04
N ARG A 148 -12.45 3.09 -2.86
CA ARG A 148 -13.12 4.30 -3.38
C ARG A 148 -13.25 4.33 -4.91
N THR A 149 -12.41 3.59 -5.62
CA THR A 149 -12.40 3.54 -7.09
C THR A 149 -12.87 2.21 -7.66
N ALA A 150 -13.24 1.25 -6.79
CA ALA A 150 -13.75 -0.05 -7.19
C ALA A 150 -15.11 0.06 -7.88
N LYS A 151 -15.38 -0.86 -8.82
CA LYS A 151 -16.69 -0.96 -9.48
C LYS A 151 -17.77 -1.40 -8.49
N LEU A 152 -17.49 -2.44 -7.71
CA LEU A 152 -18.31 -2.90 -6.60
C LEU A 152 -17.57 -2.66 -5.25
N PRO A 153 -17.69 -1.46 -4.66
CA PRO A 153 -17.00 -1.13 -3.41
C PRO A 153 -17.60 -1.87 -2.21
N ILE A 154 -16.76 -2.31 -1.28
CA ILE A 154 -17.18 -2.83 0.03
C ILE A 154 -17.76 -1.67 0.85
N ARG A 155 -18.97 -1.84 1.39
CA ARG A 155 -19.70 -0.77 2.11
C ARG A 155 -19.17 -0.50 3.52
N THR A 156 -18.62 -1.53 4.18
CA THR A 156 -18.12 -1.41 5.54
C THR A 156 -16.71 -1.95 5.67
N ILE A 157 -15.78 -1.05 5.96
CA ILE A 157 -14.40 -1.36 6.31
C ILE A 157 -14.18 -0.87 7.74
N LEU A 158 -14.07 -1.81 8.68
CA LEU A 158 -13.86 -1.50 10.08
C LEU A 158 -12.39 -1.70 10.45
N HIS A 159 -11.80 -0.75 11.16
CA HIS A 159 -10.45 -0.86 11.70
C HIS A 159 -10.58 -1.00 13.22
N THR A 160 -10.16 -2.14 13.78
CA THR A 160 -10.21 -2.39 15.22
C THR A 160 -8.85 -2.13 15.87
N THR A 161 -8.85 -1.86 17.18
CA THR A 161 -7.64 -1.63 17.97
C THR A 161 -6.84 -0.44 17.45
N PHE A 162 -7.52 0.67 17.16
CA PHE A 162 -6.94 1.91 16.64
C PHE A 162 -7.20 3.10 17.57
N SER A 163 -6.18 3.51 18.31
CA SER A 163 -6.22 4.69 19.19
C SER A 163 -4.81 5.08 19.65
N PRO A 164 -4.64 6.22 20.32
CA PRO A 164 -3.36 6.59 20.94
C PRO A 164 -2.83 5.57 21.95
N THR A 165 -3.70 4.76 22.56
CA THR A 165 -3.32 3.76 23.57
C THR A 165 -3.22 2.35 23.00
N ALA A 166 -4.11 1.98 22.08
CA ALA A 166 -4.18 0.65 21.51
C ALA A 166 -3.17 0.42 20.38
N SER A 167 -2.85 1.47 19.61
CA SER A 167 -1.92 1.41 18.49
C SER A 167 -1.12 2.73 18.38
N PRO A 168 -0.30 3.09 19.38
CA PRO A 168 0.28 4.42 19.51
C PRO A 168 1.12 4.85 18.30
N ARG A 169 1.96 3.96 17.77
CA ARG A 169 2.87 4.30 16.66
C ARG A 169 2.11 4.41 15.34
N LEU A 170 1.18 3.51 15.08
CA LEU A 170 0.32 3.61 13.90
C LEU A 170 -0.57 4.86 13.97
N TRP A 171 -1.12 5.18 15.14
CA TRP A 171 -1.90 6.40 15.37
C TRP A 171 -1.09 7.64 14.97
N GLU A 172 0.13 7.78 15.50
CA GLU A 172 1.02 8.91 15.20
C GLU A 172 1.28 9.06 13.69
N LYS A 173 1.55 7.94 12.97
CA LYS A 173 1.72 7.99 11.52
C LYS A 173 0.46 8.45 10.79
N MET A 174 -0.72 8.11 11.32
CA MET A 174 -2.00 8.35 10.66
C MET A 174 -2.61 9.70 11.01
N VAL A 175 -2.19 10.43 12.05
CA VAL A 175 -2.77 11.74 12.45
C VAL A 175 -2.98 12.70 11.26
N ASN A 176 -2.01 12.76 10.34
CA ASN A 176 -2.05 13.66 9.18
C ASN A 176 -2.71 13.05 7.92
N ALA A 177 -3.24 11.83 8.00
CA ALA A 177 -3.84 11.11 6.88
C ALA A 177 -5.34 11.44 6.69
N ASN A 178 -5.93 12.26 7.57
CA ASN A 178 -7.35 12.65 7.53
C ASN A 178 -8.29 11.43 7.46
N TRP A 179 -7.91 10.35 8.15
CA TRP A 179 -8.61 9.06 8.18
C TRP A 179 -10.04 9.14 8.71
N ALA A 180 -10.31 10.10 9.60
CA ALA A 180 -11.64 10.36 10.15
C ALA A 180 -12.68 10.73 9.06
N ARG A 181 -12.22 11.17 7.88
CA ARG A 181 -13.09 11.55 6.75
C ARG A 181 -13.13 10.49 5.65
N TRP A 182 -12.55 9.32 5.87
CA TRP A 182 -12.55 8.24 4.87
C TRP A 182 -13.94 7.60 4.81
N ASN A 183 -14.63 7.76 3.68
CA ASN A 183 -15.95 7.16 3.49
C ASN A 183 -15.85 5.63 3.54
N ARG A 184 -16.86 4.99 4.15
CA ARG A 184 -16.97 3.53 4.36
C ARG A 184 -15.96 2.95 5.34
N CYS A 185 -15.14 3.80 5.95
CA CYS A 185 -14.17 3.41 6.95
C CYS A 185 -14.66 3.81 8.36
N TYR A 186 -14.63 2.84 9.27
CA TYR A 186 -15.00 2.98 10.66
C TYR A 186 -13.78 2.63 11.52
N TRP A 187 -13.65 3.25 12.69
CA TRP A 187 -12.41 3.21 13.48
C TRP A 187 -12.77 2.99 14.95
N TRP A 188 -12.40 1.82 15.48
CA TRP A 188 -12.66 1.41 16.85
C TRP A 188 -11.36 1.45 17.64
N ASN A 189 -11.44 1.94 18.87
CA ASN A 189 -10.40 1.74 19.86
C ASN A 189 -10.38 0.26 20.31
N GLU A 190 -11.55 -0.36 20.34
CA GLU A 190 -11.81 -1.70 20.86
C GLU A 190 -11.35 -2.80 19.90
N GLY A 191 -11.22 -4.01 20.44
CA GLY A 191 -10.67 -5.16 19.71
C GLY A 191 -11.72 -6.05 19.06
N LEU A 192 -11.25 -7.16 18.48
CA LEU A 192 -12.12 -8.16 17.85
C LEU A 192 -13.06 -8.85 18.84
N ALA A 193 -12.69 -8.96 20.12
CA ALA A 193 -13.56 -9.51 21.15
C ALA A 193 -14.83 -8.66 21.33
N ASP A 194 -14.66 -7.34 21.37
CA ASP A 194 -15.76 -6.39 21.48
C ASP A 194 -16.62 -6.39 20.22
N LEU A 195 -16.00 -6.45 19.04
CA LEU A 195 -16.72 -6.57 17.77
C LEU A 195 -17.54 -7.86 17.70
N LYS A 196 -16.96 -8.99 18.09
CA LYS A 196 -17.65 -10.28 18.16
C LYS A 196 -18.85 -10.17 19.10
N SER A 197 -18.66 -9.62 20.30
CA SER A 197 -19.73 -9.38 21.26
C SER A 197 -20.84 -8.50 20.68
N ALA A 198 -20.49 -7.40 20.00
CA ALA A 198 -21.45 -6.50 19.38
C ALA A 198 -22.27 -7.18 18.26
N LEU A 199 -21.65 -8.01 17.43
CA LEU A 199 -22.32 -8.78 16.38
C LEU A 199 -23.17 -9.93 16.94
N GLU A 200 -22.76 -10.59 18.00
CA GLU A 200 -23.50 -11.68 18.64
C GLU A 200 -24.67 -11.18 19.51
N SER A 201 -24.62 -9.91 19.92
CA SER A 201 -25.64 -9.26 20.75
C SER A 201 -26.92 -8.95 19.96
N ALA A 202 -27.56 -9.98 19.41
CA ALA A 202 -28.99 -9.98 19.10
C ALA A 202 -29.86 -10.04 20.38
N ALA A 203 -29.26 -10.24 21.55
CA ALA A 203 -29.94 -10.69 22.78
C ALA A 203 -30.32 -9.60 23.81
N LEU A 204 -29.87 -8.34 23.66
CA LEU A 204 -30.11 -7.29 24.67
C LEU A 204 -31.17 -6.25 24.30
N LEU A 205 -31.75 -6.31 23.10
CA LEU A 205 -32.78 -5.36 22.64
C LEU A 205 -34.13 -5.46 23.37
N HIS A 206 -34.31 -6.37 24.32
CA HIS A 206 -35.52 -6.45 25.16
C HIS A 206 -35.35 -6.01 26.62
N LYS A 207 -34.16 -5.64 27.07
CA LYS A 207 -33.98 -5.08 28.41
C LYS A 207 -32.79 -4.14 28.38
N HIS A 208 -33.04 -2.87 28.10
CA HIS A 208 -32.49 -1.71 28.80
C HIS A 208 -32.83 -0.49 27.94
N PRO A 209 -33.69 0.44 28.42
CA PRO A 209 -33.84 1.72 27.75
C PRO A 209 -32.48 2.41 27.70
N ALA A 210 -32.24 3.16 26.63
CA ALA A 210 -31.06 3.97 26.44
C ALA A 210 -30.83 4.86 27.67
N SER A 211 -29.99 4.41 28.59
CA SER A 211 -29.45 5.26 29.64
C SER A 211 -28.39 6.13 28.98
N GLU A 212 -28.63 7.43 29.03
CA GLU A 212 -27.69 8.48 28.66
C GLU A 212 -26.34 8.20 29.33
N VAL A 213 -25.41 7.64 28.57
CA VAL A 213 -23.99 7.67 28.93
C VAL A 213 -23.57 9.10 28.64
N GLU A 214 -23.17 9.84 29.66
CA GLU A 214 -22.54 11.15 29.49
C GLU A 214 -21.34 10.97 28.54
N GLU A 215 -21.52 11.33 27.27
CA GLU A 215 -20.44 11.47 26.31
C GLU A 215 -19.54 12.61 26.81
N GLN A 216 -18.52 12.26 27.58
CA GLN A 216 -17.37 13.15 27.74
C GLN A 216 -16.81 13.39 26.35
N LYS A 217 -17.05 14.58 25.80
CA LYS A 217 -16.54 15.03 24.50
C LYS A 217 -15.02 14.93 24.52
N LYS A 218 -14.48 13.82 24.03
CA LYS A 218 -13.06 13.72 23.73
C LYS A 218 -12.76 14.72 22.61
N GLU A 219 -11.97 15.73 22.93
CA GLU A 219 -11.55 16.73 21.94
C GLU A 219 -10.58 16.12 20.92
N GLY A 220 -10.60 16.65 19.69
CA GLY A 220 -9.68 16.24 18.63
C GLY A 220 -10.05 14.94 17.92
N LEU A 221 -9.03 14.23 17.42
CA LEU A 221 -9.20 13.04 16.57
C LEU A 221 -9.77 11.83 17.32
N GLU A 222 -9.56 11.71 18.64
CA GLU A 222 -10.14 10.61 19.42
C GLU A 222 -11.68 10.64 19.43
N GLY A 223 -12.28 11.82 19.40
CA GLY A 223 -13.74 11.97 19.28
C GLY A 223 -14.31 11.56 17.92
N GLN A 224 -13.44 11.20 16.95
CA GLN A 224 -13.86 10.66 15.65
C GLN A 224 -13.87 9.12 15.62
N LEU A 225 -13.44 8.46 16.69
CA LEU A 225 -13.57 7.01 16.82
C LEU A 225 -15.06 6.67 16.98
N THR A 226 -15.52 5.65 16.27
CA THR A 226 -16.94 5.28 16.24
C THR A 226 -17.38 4.49 17.46
N GLY A 227 -16.42 4.04 18.28
CA GLY A 227 -16.67 3.19 19.47
C GLY A 227 -17.32 1.86 19.10
N THR A 228 -17.89 1.16 20.08
CA THR A 228 -18.49 -0.18 19.90
C THR A 228 -19.83 -0.20 19.15
N ARG A 229 -20.31 0.95 18.66
CA ARG A 229 -21.52 0.99 17.84
C ARG A 229 -21.24 0.37 16.48
N LEU A 230 -22.01 -0.66 16.12
CA LEU A 230 -21.90 -1.29 14.80
C LEU A 230 -22.15 -0.24 13.69
N PRO A 231 -21.28 -0.20 12.66
CA PRO A 231 -21.51 0.56 11.44
C PRO A 231 -22.88 0.23 10.83
N SER A 232 -23.49 1.19 10.11
CA SER A 232 -24.81 1.00 9.50
C SER A 232 -24.91 -0.15 8.49
N GLY A 233 -23.78 -0.63 7.97
CA GLY A 233 -23.72 -1.80 7.09
C GLY A 233 -23.56 -3.14 7.82
N LEU A 234 -23.48 -3.15 9.16
CA LEU A 234 -23.38 -4.36 9.97
C LEU A 234 -24.54 -4.46 10.95
N GLU A 235 -25.26 -5.57 10.88
CA GLU A 235 -26.37 -5.93 11.76
C GLU A 235 -26.00 -7.04 12.74
N ALA A 236 -26.32 -6.82 14.03
CA ALA A 236 -26.19 -7.84 15.07
C ALA A 236 -27.13 -9.03 14.80
N GLY A 237 -26.67 -10.25 15.07
CA GLY A 237 -27.39 -11.50 14.83
C GLY A 237 -27.40 -11.96 13.37
N LYS A 238 -27.04 -11.08 12.42
CA LYS A 238 -27.00 -11.40 10.99
C LYS A 238 -25.59 -11.78 10.54
N HIS A 239 -24.60 -10.92 10.79
CA HIS A 239 -23.27 -11.16 10.25
C HIS A 239 -22.38 -12.04 11.13
N LYS A 240 -21.58 -12.87 10.48
CA LYS A 240 -20.60 -13.76 11.13
C LYS A 240 -19.18 -13.35 10.78
N LEU A 241 -18.29 -13.41 11.75
CA LEU A 241 -16.87 -13.12 11.55
C LEU A 241 -16.14 -14.31 10.92
N VAL A 242 -15.29 -14.05 9.92
CA VAL A 242 -14.36 -15.01 9.33
C VAL A 242 -12.97 -14.38 9.30
N TYR A 243 -11.99 -14.96 10.00
CA TYR A 243 -10.61 -14.47 9.99
C TYR A 243 -9.82 -15.09 8.84
N LEU A 244 -9.34 -14.24 7.93
CA LEU A 244 -8.49 -14.66 6.82
C LEU A 244 -7.06 -14.89 7.31
N SER A 245 -6.62 -16.15 7.28
CA SER A 245 -5.28 -16.56 7.72
C SER A 245 -4.67 -17.49 6.68
N ALA A 246 -3.39 -17.31 6.34
CA ALA A 246 -2.69 -18.21 5.42
C ALA A 246 -2.46 -19.61 6.04
N ASP A 247 -2.50 -19.70 7.36
CA ASP A 247 -2.29 -20.93 8.12
C ASP A 247 -3.59 -21.74 8.34
N ALA A 248 -4.75 -21.24 7.90
CA ALA A 248 -6.01 -21.95 8.05
C ALA A 248 -6.09 -23.21 7.17
N GLU A 249 -6.76 -24.24 7.68
CA GLU A 249 -7.02 -25.49 6.95
C GLU A 249 -8.11 -25.31 5.89
N GLU A 250 -9.18 -24.58 6.24
CA GLU A 250 -10.33 -24.33 5.39
C GLU A 250 -9.99 -23.34 4.25
N GLU A 251 -10.34 -23.67 3.01
CA GLU A 251 -10.24 -22.74 1.88
C GLU A 251 -11.52 -21.96 1.68
N LEU A 252 -11.38 -20.65 1.52
CA LEU A 252 -12.49 -19.75 1.21
C LEU A 252 -12.95 -19.97 -0.24
N SER A 253 -14.18 -20.45 -0.41
CA SER A 253 -14.75 -20.77 -1.72
C SER A 253 -15.47 -19.58 -2.35
N THR A 254 -16.22 -18.79 -1.57
CA THR A 254 -17.02 -17.65 -2.04
C THR A 254 -17.05 -16.54 -0.99
N LEU A 255 -17.49 -15.35 -1.38
CA LEU A 255 -17.78 -14.25 -0.45
C LEU A 255 -19.29 -14.10 -0.23
N SER A 256 -19.72 -13.98 1.03
CA SER A 256 -21.13 -13.81 1.44
C SER A 256 -21.35 -12.44 2.09
N GLU A 257 -22.47 -11.79 1.76
CA GLU A 257 -22.85 -10.51 2.39
C GLU A 257 -23.25 -10.68 3.87
N ASP A 258 -23.54 -11.91 4.31
CA ASP A 258 -23.79 -12.23 5.73
C ASP A 258 -22.49 -12.53 6.50
N GLU A 259 -21.33 -12.35 5.88
CA GLU A 259 -20.03 -12.54 6.51
C GLU A 259 -19.21 -11.24 6.56
N VAL A 260 -18.34 -11.15 7.56
CA VAL A 260 -17.40 -10.06 7.75
C VAL A 260 -15.99 -10.66 7.82
N TYR A 261 -15.18 -10.31 6.82
CA TYR A 261 -13.85 -10.90 6.63
C TYR A 261 -12.79 -10.07 7.35
N ILE A 262 -12.07 -10.68 8.29
CA ILE A 262 -11.00 -10.03 9.05
C ILE A 262 -9.66 -10.28 8.36
N ILE A 263 -8.88 -9.22 8.17
CA ILE A 263 -7.51 -9.25 7.68
C ILE A 263 -6.60 -8.78 8.83
N GLY A 264 -5.57 -9.56 9.15
CA GLY A 264 -4.56 -9.18 10.13
C GLY A 264 -3.78 -7.96 9.65
N GLY A 265 -3.90 -6.83 10.34
CA GLY A 265 -3.24 -5.56 10.03
C GLY A 265 -1.77 -5.56 10.46
N ILE A 266 -0.97 -6.47 9.90
CA ILE A 266 0.42 -6.66 10.28
C ILE A 266 1.34 -6.73 9.06
N VAL A 267 2.52 -6.10 9.16
CA VAL A 267 3.60 -6.19 8.18
C VAL A 267 4.78 -6.87 8.84
N ASP A 268 4.84 -8.20 8.73
CA ASP A 268 5.82 -8.98 9.49
C ASP A 268 6.71 -9.89 8.62
N ARG A 269 6.43 -9.92 7.32
CA ARG A 269 7.01 -10.88 6.36
C ARG A 269 6.79 -12.33 6.80
N ASN A 270 5.69 -12.65 7.45
CA ASN A 270 5.36 -13.96 8.01
C ASN A 270 6.43 -14.49 8.98
N ARG A 271 6.99 -13.62 9.83
CA ARG A 271 7.87 -14.05 10.93
C ARG A 271 7.06 -14.69 12.07
N TYR A 272 5.83 -14.24 12.28
CA TYR A 272 4.93 -14.77 13.30
C TYR A 272 3.92 -15.74 12.67
N LYS A 273 4.36 -16.99 12.49
CA LYS A 273 3.48 -18.07 12.01
C LYS A 273 2.31 -18.27 12.97
N ASN A 274 1.13 -18.58 12.43
CA ASN A 274 -0.11 -18.81 13.17
C ASN A 274 -0.62 -17.63 14.01
N LEU A 275 0.00 -16.44 13.97
CA LEU A 275 -0.42 -15.33 14.85
C LEU A 275 -1.89 -14.97 14.71
N CYS A 276 -2.36 -14.85 13.47
CA CYS A 276 -3.76 -14.54 13.16
C CYS A 276 -4.67 -15.75 13.44
N GLN A 277 -4.19 -16.96 13.13
CA GLN A 277 -4.88 -18.22 13.37
C GLN A 277 -5.18 -18.40 14.87
N ASP A 278 -4.14 -18.37 15.70
CA ASP A 278 -4.22 -18.54 17.16
C ASP A 278 -5.11 -17.47 17.80
N LYS A 279 -5.06 -16.22 17.29
CA LYS A 279 -5.91 -15.14 17.78
C LYS A 279 -7.38 -15.41 17.47
N ALA A 280 -7.69 -15.86 16.25
CA ALA A 280 -9.04 -16.20 15.84
C ALA A 280 -9.59 -17.39 16.64
N GLU A 281 -8.79 -18.43 16.85
CA GLU A 281 -9.17 -19.62 17.63
C GLU A 281 -9.47 -19.28 19.10
N LYS A 282 -8.62 -18.46 19.74
CA LYS A 282 -8.86 -17.96 21.11
C LYS A 282 -10.17 -17.19 21.24
N LEU A 283 -10.59 -16.51 20.17
CA LEU A 283 -11.86 -15.77 20.11
C LEU A 283 -13.03 -16.62 19.58
N ALA A 284 -12.81 -17.90 19.26
CA ALA A 284 -13.77 -18.78 18.62
C ALA A 284 -14.36 -18.19 17.32
N ILE A 285 -13.51 -17.56 16.51
CA ILE A 285 -13.85 -17.02 15.19
C ILE A 285 -13.43 -18.06 14.13
N ARG A 286 -14.32 -18.34 13.17
CA ARG A 286 -14.00 -19.22 12.03
C ARG A 286 -12.82 -18.66 11.25
N THR A 287 -11.92 -19.53 10.81
CA THR A 287 -10.75 -19.15 10.01
C THR A 287 -10.87 -19.76 8.61
N ALA A 288 -10.39 -19.03 7.60
CA ALA A 288 -10.29 -19.53 6.24
C ALA A 288 -9.06 -18.92 5.55
N ARG A 289 -8.44 -19.67 4.64
CA ARG A 289 -7.37 -19.16 3.77
C ARG A 289 -7.90 -18.84 2.39
N LEU A 290 -7.26 -17.91 1.69
CA LEU A 290 -7.53 -17.70 0.26
C LEU A 290 -7.12 -18.96 -0.53
N PRO A 291 -7.86 -19.35 -1.58
CA PRO A 291 -7.62 -20.57 -2.36
C PRO A 291 -6.43 -20.43 -3.34
N ILE A 292 -5.34 -19.78 -2.92
CA ILE A 292 -4.18 -19.47 -3.77
C ILE A 292 -3.55 -20.75 -4.31
N GLY A 293 -3.40 -21.78 -3.46
CA GLY A 293 -2.76 -23.04 -3.85
C GLY A 293 -3.51 -23.80 -4.94
N THR A 294 -4.84 -23.67 -4.98
CA THR A 294 -5.73 -24.34 -5.92
C THR A 294 -5.60 -23.75 -7.33
N TYR A 295 -5.43 -22.43 -7.45
CA TYR A 295 -5.37 -21.75 -8.74
C TYR A 295 -3.95 -21.40 -9.19
N LEU A 296 -2.98 -21.35 -8.25
CA LEU A 296 -1.61 -20.92 -8.50
C LEU A 296 -0.58 -21.88 -7.89
N ALA A 297 -0.67 -23.15 -8.29
CA ALA A 297 0.19 -24.23 -7.80
C ALA A 297 1.70 -23.99 -8.00
N ASN A 298 2.10 -23.20 -9.01
CA ASN A 298 3.50 -22.98 -9.40
C ASN A 298 4.07 -21.60 -9.03
N LEU A 299 3.49 -20.87 -8.07
CA LEU A 299 4.10 -19.63 -7.59
C LEU A 299 5.37 -19.92 -6.76
N PRO A 300 6.56 -19.40 -7.15
CA PRO A 300 7.77 -19.48 -6.33
C PRO A 300 7.72 -18.53 -5.13
N THR A 301 6.75 -17.62 -5.08
CA THR A 301 6.63 -16.62 -4.01
C THR A 301 5.83 -17.14 -2.82
N ARG A 302 6.18 -16.68 -1.61
CA ARG A 302 5.47 -17.03 -0.36
C ARG A 302 3.95 -16.91 -0.53
N LYS A 303 3.22 -17.91 -0.02
CA LYS A 303 1.75 -17.97 0.03
C LYS A 303 1.10 -16.95 1.00
N VAL A 304 1.90 -16.02 1.53
CA VAL A 304 1.47 -14.98 2.46
C VAL A 304 1.54 -13.63 1.75
N LEU A 305 0.38 -12.99 1.66
CA LEU A 305 0.16 -11.73 0.94
C LEU A 305 0.12 -10.55 1.92
N THR A 306 0.34 -9.34 1.41
CA THR A 306 0.22 -8.12 2.22
C THR A 306 -1.26 -7.75 2.44
N VAL A 307 -1.55 -6.92 3.45
CA VAL A 307 -2.92 -6.49 3.79
C VAL A 307 -3.63 -5.89 2.59
N ASN A 308 -2.95 -5.01 1.87
CA ASN A 308 -3.51 -4.38 0.69
C ASN A 308 -3.75 -5.36 -0.47
N GLN A 309 -2.91 -6.39 -0.62
CA GLN A 309 -3.08 -7.41 -1.66
C GLN A 309 -4.28 -8.30 -1.35
N VAL A 310 -4.42 -8.76 -0.11
CA VAL A 310 -5.60 -9.54 0.33
C VAL A 310 -6.87 -8.75 0.06
N PHE A 311 -6.92 -7.49 0.50
CA PHE A 311 -8.08 -6.64 0.29
C PHE A 311 -8.40 -6.43 -1.20
N GLU A 312 -7.39 -6.15 -2.03
CA GLU A 312 -7.59 -5.95 -3.46
C GLU A 312 -8.08 -7.23 -4.15
N ILE A 313 -7.58 -8.41 -3.75
CA ILE A 313 -8.07 -9.69 -4.24
C ILE A 313 -9.54 -9.88 -3.89
N LEU A 314 -9.97 -9.56 -2.67
CA LEU A 314 -11.39 -9.63 -2.29
C LEU A 314 -12.23 -8.72 -3.22
N LEU A 315 -11.78 -7.49 -3.46
CA LEU A 315 -12.46 -6.58 -4.39
C LEU A 315 -12.51 -7.11 -5.83
N GLN A 316 -11.41 -7.68 -6.34
CA GLN A 316 -11.40 -8.24 -7.69
C GLN A 316 -12.31 -9.46 -7.79
N TYR A 317 -12.32 -10.33 -6.78
CA TYR A 317 -13.22 -11.46 -6.72
C TYR A 317 -14.69 -11.02 -6.71
N LEU A 318 -15.04 -9.98 -5.94
CA LEU A 318 -16.40 -9.43 -5.95
C LEU A 318 -16.84 -8.97 -7.36
N ASN A 319 -15.92 -8.43 -8.15
CA ASN A 319 -16.20 -7.97 -9.52
C ASN A 319 -16.22 -9.10 -10.56
N LEU A 320 -15.38 -10.12 -10.39
CA LEU A 320 -15.12 -11.14 -11.41
C LEU A 320 -15.82 -12.47 -11.12
N GLN A 321 -16.12 -12.75 -9.84
CA GLN A 321 -16.60 -14.03 -9.32
C GLN A 321 -15.69 -15.20 -9.73
N ASP A 322 -14.38 -14.93 -9.86
CA ASP A 322 -13.35 -15.87 -10.28
C ASP A 322 -12.07 -15.60 -9.48
N TRP A 323 -11.63 -16.58 -8.70
CA TRP A 323 -10.43 -16.48 -7.87
C TRP A 323 -9.14 -16.39 -8.70
N ALA A 324 -9.03 -17.16 -9.78
CA ALA A 324 -7.84 -17.15 -10.62
C ALA A 324 -7.65 -15.77 -11.26
N ALA A 325 -8.72 -15.23 -11.86
CA ALA A 325 -8.70 -13.90 -12.45
C ALA A 325 -8.43 -12.80 -11.41
N ALA A 326 -8.98 -12.94 -10.19
CA ALA A 326 -8.70 -12.02 -9.10
C ALA A 326 -7.23 -12.04 -8.67
N PHE A 327 -6.61 -13.22 -8.58
CA PHE A 327 -5.19 -13.33 -8.26
C PHE A 327 -4.29 -12.78 -9.37
N GLU A 328 -4.59 -13.06 -10.64
CA GLU A 328 -3.83 -12.55 -11.79
C GLU A 328 -3.87 -11.02 -11.89
N ALA A 329 -4.99 -10.40 -11.51
CA ALA A 329 -5.13 -8.95 -11.51
C ALA A 329 -4.25 -8.24 -10.47
N VAL A 330 -3.93 -8.90 -9.35
CA VAL A 330 -3.27 -8.27 -8.18
C VAL A 330 -1.82 -8.72 -8.01
N ILE A 331 -1.52 -9.98 -8.30
CA ILE A 331 -0.18 -10.53 -8.15
C ILE A 331 0.58 -10.23 -9.44
N PRO A 332 1.74 -9.52 -9.39
CA PRO A 332 2.46 -9.16 -10.61
C PRO A 332 2.97 -10.37 -11.40
N GLN A 333 2.77 -10.38 -12.73
CA GLN A 333 3.14 -11.50 -13.62
C GLN A 333 4.62 -11.92 -13.57
N ARG A 334 5.53 -11.02 -13.19
CA ARG A 334 6.95 -11.36 -12.94
C ARG A 334 7.15 -12.40 -11.83
N LYS A 335 6.17 -12.58 -10.94
CA LYS A 335 6.15 -13.66 -9.94
C LYS A 335 5.71 -15.02 -10.53
N PHE A 336 5.23 -15.04 -11.76
CA PHE A 336 4.74 -16.22 -12.48
C PHE A 336 5.77 -16.73 -13.49
N MET A 337 6.75 -15.90 -13.86
CA MET A 337 7.81 -16.26 -14.81
C MET A 337 9.09 -16.64 -14.06
N THR A 338 9.22 -17.92 -13.73
CA THR A 338 10.52 -18.48 -13.30
C THR A 338 10.76 -19.81 -14.01
N SER A 339 10.90 -19.75 -15.33
CA SER A 339 11.36 -20.86 -16.17
C SER A 339 11.76 -20.34 -17.55
N GLY A 340 13.06 -20.22 -17.82
CA GLY A 340 13.54 -20.14 -19.20
C GLY A 340 14.45 -18.97 -19.59
N ARG A 341 15.50 -18.66 -18.82
CA ARG A 341 16.69 -18.03 -19.42
C ARG A 341 17.91 -18.89 -19.10
N LYS A 342 18.09 -19.96 -19.88
CA LYS A 342 19.37 -20.69 -19.95
C LYS A 342 20.42 -19.76 -20.54
N THR A 343 21.14 -19.04 -19.69
CA THR A 343 22.41 -18.42 -20.06
C THR A 343 23.38 -19.55 -20.39
N ARG A 344 23.82 -19.58 -21.65
CA ARG A 344 24.80 -20.53 -22.18
C ARG A 344 26.15 -20.30 -21.49
N ARG A 345 26.42 -20.97 -20.36
CA ARG A 345 27.74 -20.97 -19.72
C ARG A 345 28.68 -21.86 -20.53
N LYS A 346 29.75 -21.22 -21.05
CA LYS A 346 30.94 -21.87 -21.61
C LYS A 346 31.73 -22.48 -20.45
N GLN A 347 32.20 -23.71 -20.64
CA GLN A 347 33.01 -24.48 -19.69
C GLN A 347 34.30 -23.76 -19.28
N GLY A 348 34.68 -23.96 -18.02
CA GLY A 348 35.96 -23.61 -17.40
C GLY A 348 35.78 -23.69 -15.89
N GLY A 349 36.22 -24.79 -15.30
CA GLY A 349 36.09 -25.06 -13.86
C GLY A 349 37.20 -24.44 -13.02
N GLU A 350 36.90 -24.21 -11.75
CA GLU A 350 37.68 -24.62 -10.59
C GLU A 350 36.80 -24.39 -9.35
N GLU A 351 36.90 -25.34 -8.41
CA GLU A 351 36.17 -25.42 -7.15
C GLU A 351 36.81 -24.49 -6.13
N ASP A 352 35.99 -23.79 -5.33
CA ASP A 352 36.33 -23.39 -3.97
C ASP A 352 35.02 -23.25 -3.16
N GLU A 353 34.97 -23.98 -2.04
CA GLU A 353 33.91 -23.99 -1.03
C GLU A 353 33.91 -22.72 -0.17
N ASP A 354 32.76 -22.51 0.47
CA ASP A 354 32.46 -21.60 1.59
C ASP A 354 32.10 -20.14 1.29
N GLY A 355 30.87 -19.76 1.65
CA GLY A 355 30.47 -18.36 1.79
C GLY A 355 28.97 -18.12 1.79
N GLU A 356 28.40 -17.99 2.97
CA GLU A 356 27.04 -17.52 3.28
C GLU A 356 26.58 -16.36 2.38
N GLY A 357 25.46 -16.54 1.67
CA GLY A 357 24.88 -15.55 0.77
C GLY A 357 23.55 -15.01 1.26
N GLU A 358 23.58 -13.87 1.96
CA GLU A 358 22.45 -12.97 2.13
C GLU A 358 21.93 -12.49 0.75
N GLU A 359 20.72 -12.88 0.36
CA GLU A 359 19.98 -12.21 -0.72
C GLU A 359 18.75 -11.51 -0.13
N GLY A 360 18.91 -10.22 0.18
CA GLY A 360 17.79 -9.34 0.49
C GLY A 360 17.07 -8.92 -0.80
N PRO A 361 15.73 -8.98 -0.87
CA PRO A 361 15.03 -8.36 -2.00
C PRO A 361 15.05 -6.84 -1.82
N ALA A 362 15.57 -6.19 -2.86
CA ALA A 362 15.60 -4.76 -3.06
C ALA A 362 14.23 -4.13 -2.81
N THR A 363 14.24 -3.06 -2.01
CA THR A 363 13.14 -2.11 -1.89
C THR A 363 13.05 -1.30 -3.18
N GLU A 364 12.23 -1.74 -4.13
CA GLU A 364 11.78 -0.90 -5.24
C GLU A 364 10.33 -0.50 -4.99
N GLY A 365 10.14 0.75 -4.57
CA GLY A 365 8.85 1.43 -4.70
C GLY A 365 8.60 1.74 -6.18
N PRO A 366 7.34 1.86 -6.64
CA PRO A 366 7.09 2.22 -8.02
C PRO A 366 7.45 3.69 -8.24
N GLU A 367 8.58 3.95 -8.91
CA GLU A 367 8.71 5.14 -9.75
C GLU A 367 7.77 4.94 -10.95
N ALA A 368 6.68 5.70 -10.96
CA ALA A 368 5.89 5.87 -12.15
C ALA A 368 6.65 6.78 -13.12
N GLU A 369 7.61 6.22 -13.85
CA GLU A 369 8.10 6.83 -15.09
C GLU A 369 7.09 6.52 -16.19
N ALA A 370 6.28 7.52 -16.54
CA ALA A 370 5.67 7.57 -17.85
C ALA A 370 6.76 7.96 -18.85
N VAL A 371 7.41 6.96 -19.43
CA VAL A 371 8.16 7.10 -20.68
C VAL A 371 7.14 6.99 -21.82
N ASP A 372 6.78 8.13 -22.41
CA ASP A 372 6.16 8.11 -23.74
C ASP A 372 7.25 7.68 -24.73
N VAL A 373 7.11 6.45 -25.22
CA VAL A 373 7.86 5.90 -26.34
C VAL A 373 7.41 6.66 -27.58
N VAL A 374 8.29 7.48 -28.14
CA VAL A 374 8.14 7.99 -29.51
C VAL A 374 8.62 6.88 -30.42
N ASP A 375 7.70 6.01 -30.84
CA ASP A 375 7.96 5.11 -31.97
C ASP A 375 8.01 5.95 -33.23
N GLY A 376 9.24 6.11 -33.75
CA GLY A 376 9.47 6.54 -35.11
C GLY A 376 9.46 5.33 -36.03
N GLU A 377 8.41 5.18 -36.84
CA GLU A 377 8.43 4.31 -38.01
C GLU A 377 8.51 5.12 -39.29
N ASN A 378 9.62 4.88 -39.99
CA ASN A 378 9.82 5.07 -41.43
C ASN A 378 8.82 4.20 -42.21
N ALA A 379 8.17 4.78 -43.22
CA ALA A 379 7.73 4.08 -44.43
C ALA A 379 7.66 5.12 -45.55
N GLU A 380 8.72 5.18 -46.38
CA GLU A 380 8.80 4.53 -47.70
C GLU A 380 7.81 5.09 -48.73
N THR A 381 8.40 5.81 -49.67
CA THR A 381 7.97 6.05 -51.04
C THR A 381 7.28 4.85 -51.69
N THR A 382 6.09 5.06 -52.24
CA THR A 382 5.66 4.38 -53.46
C THR A 382 4.90 5.32 -54.39
N ASN A 383 5.18 5.09 -55.67
CA ASN A 383 4.87 5.82 -56.88
C ASN A 383 3.44 5.54 -57.39
N GLU A 384 3.03 6.31 -58.41
CA GLU A 384 1.91 6.07 -59.37
C GLU A 384 0.48 6.28 -58.84
N SER A 385 -0.45 7.00 -59.49
CA SER A 385 -0.57 7.55 -60.86
C SER A 385 -1.32 8.88 -60.85
#